data_AF-A0A7Y5PVE2-F1
#
_entry.id   AF-A0A7Y5PVE2-F1
#
_cell.length_a   1.000
_cell.length_b   1.000
_cell.length_c   1.000
_cell.angle_alpha   90.00
_cell.angle_beta   90.00
_cell.angle_gamma   90.00
#
_symmetry.space_group_name_H-M   'P 1'
#
loop_
_entity.id
_entity.type
_entity.pdbx_description
1 polymer ?
#
loop_
_entity_poly.entity_id
_entity_poly.type
_entity_poly.pdbx_seq_one_letter_code
_entity_poly.pdbx_strand_id
1 'polypeptide(L)'
;MLALAPIVLLAVASAPDELDEVVRRSAEVPHFSATFSLTFSDRDEVSTVGIEVGGPTRVRVEIFADDKRATVWAVDGVFATQMEGCEEPVHVRVDCREIYALFDAVDEQFCREFPEAKPRGDLCSVASMNWMYDESADKANYQFTTSIGTGAGSAMGWLDTLVQKGATPVVEGELLRFSTDGHFDISVSRATGMLQEFRGRSPKAEMRMVLKSVDFVAAPPAERFEVPATPAGSEDVSAEFRKTMALLPELEFRKRIYKTLAAASGPLEGPESDRDLVTLKVRSLLRRFHEITLAPVVAQAHERIAEARGQALERLKEWRDRGATPEELSAWIERQATLIEEHLADFDKSIPARTAPPSGTQELPNAEALSAVEAAVLHDLWRDSVVEPLMAECRRAFEEAAR
;
A
#
# COMPACT_ATOMS: atom_id res chain seq x y z
N MET A 1 10.87 -49.77 39.57
CA MET A 1 11.38 -48.41 39.87
C MET A 1 12.38 -48.03 38.80
N LEU A 2 11.93 -47.36 37.75
CA LEU A 2 12.77 -46.82 36.68
C LEU A 2 12.97 -45.33 36.95
N ALA A 3 14.23 -44.92 37.11
CA ALA A 3 14.61 -43.55 37.34
C ALA A 3 14.48 -42.76 36.03
N LEU A 4 13.65 -41.71 36.04
CA LEU A 4 13.55 -40.71 34.98
C LEU A 4 14.79 -39.82 35.03
N ALA A 5 15.57 -39.81 33.96
CA ALA A 5 16.64 -38.83 33.74
C ALA A 5 16.03 -37.48 33.30
N PRO A 6 16.50 -36.34 33.82
CA PRO A 6 16.04 -35.04 33.37
C PRO A 6 16.62 -34.74 31.98
N ILE A 7 15.73 -34.54 30.99
CA ILE A 7 16.07 -33.95 29.70
C ILE A 7 16.29 -32.46 29.94
N VAL A 8 17.55 -32.04 29.95
CA VAL A 8 17.93 -30.64 29.89
C VAL A 8 17.75 -30.19 28.43
N LEU A 9 16.65 -29.50 28.13
CA LEU A 9 16.52 -28.72 26.91
C LEU A 9 17.50 -27.55 26.98
N LEU A 10 18.66 -27.70 26.34
CA LEU A 10 19.52 -26.58 25.99
C LEU A 10 18.77 -25.72 24.97
N ALA A 11 18.22 -24.59 25.41
CA ALA A 11 17.82 -23.51 24.54
C ALA A 11 19.07 -23.01 23.81
N VAL A 12 19.25 -23.45 22.56
CA VAL A 12 20.21 -22.83 21.66
C VAL A 12 19.66 -21.45 21.36
N ALA A 13 20.28 -20.40 21.90
CA ALA A 13 20.02 -19.04 21.45
C ALA A 13 20.38 -19.01 19.96
N SER A 14 19.37 -19.00 19.09
CA SER A 14 19.56 -18.80 17.66
C SER A 14 20.36 -17.51 17.48
N ALA A 15 21.46 -17.57 16.73
CA ALA A 15 22.17 -16.36 16.35
C ALA A 15 21.17 -15.38 15.69
N PRO A 16 21.31 -14.06 15.94
CA PRO A 16 20.44 -13.09 15.28
C PRO A 16 20.51 -13.28 13.77
N ASP A 17 19.35 -13.18 13.11
CA ASP A 17 19.27 -13.27 11.65
C ASP A 17 20.20 -12.21 11.03
N GLU A 18 21.11 -12.64 10.15
CA GLU A 18 22.08 -11.74 9.52
C GLU A 18 21.37 -10.64 8.70
N LEU A 19 20.17 -10.93 8.17
CA LEU A 19 19.37 -9.93 7.49
C LEU A 19 18.86 -8.86 8.47
N ASP A 20 18.35 -9.25 9.63
CA ASP A 20 17.89 -8.32 10.68
C ASP A 20 19.03 -7.42 11.16
N GLU A 21 20.23 -7.97 11.34
CA GLU A 21 21.40 -7.21 11.76
C GLU A 21 21.89 -6.23 10.67
N VAL A 22 21.75 -6.59 9.39
CA VAL A 22 22.02 -5.66 8.28
C VAL A 22 20.96 -4.57 8.19
N VAL A 23 19.68 -4.89 8.35
CA VAL A 23 18.59 -3.89 8.41
C VAL A 23 18.89 -2.89 9.52
N ARG A 24 19.17 -3.39 10.73
CA ARG A 24 19.49 -2.56 11.91
C ARG A 24 20.68 -1.62 11.65
N ARG A 25 21.77 -2.11 11.05
CA ARG A 25 22.94 -1.27 10.73
C ARG A 25 22.65 -0.26 9.62
N SER A 26 21.87 -0.65 8.61
CA SER A 26 21.50 0.26 7.52
C SER A 26 20.64 1.44 7.99
N ALA A 27 19.87 1.25 9.07
CA ALA A 27 19.11 2.31 9.75
C ALA A 27 20.01 3.43 10.29
N GLU A 28 21.26 3.09 10.63
CA GLU A 28 22.25 4.01 11.18
C GLU A 28 22.98 4.82 10.09
N VAL A 29 22.70 4.55 8.79
CA VAL A 29 23.30 5.28 7.66
C VAL A 29 22.50 6.57 7.40
N PRO A 30 23.04 7.76 7.76
CA PRO A 30 22.27 9.00 7.70
C PRO A 30 22.09 9.52 6.27
N HIS A 31 23.06 9.27 5.39
CA HIS A 31 23.09 9.75 4.02
C HIS A 31 23.97 8.87 3.14
N PHE A 32 23.71 8.89 1.83
CA PHE A 32 24.60 8.34 0.81
C PHE A 32 24.25 8.86 -0.58
N SER A 33 25.22 8.77 -1.49
CA SER A 33 24.98 8.84 -2.94
C SER A 33 25.41 7.53 -3.58
N ALA A 34 24.57 6.95 -4.43
CA ALA A 34 24.86 5.71 -5.14
C ALA A 34 24.52 5.83 -6.63
N THR A 35 25.27 5.13 -7.47
CA THR A 35 25.01 5.04 -8.90
C THR A 35 25.04 3.59 -9.33
N PHE A 36 24.04 3.17 -10.11
CA PHE A 36 23.90 1.83 -10.64
C PHE A 36 23.85 1.86 -12.16
N SER A 37 24.39 0.84 -12.81
CA SER A 37 24.04 0.54 -14.20
C SER A 37 22.97 -0.51 -14.23
N LEU A 38 21.94 -0.30 -15.05
CA LEU A 38 20.89 -1.24 -15.35
C LEU A 38 21.00 -1.67 -16.81
N THR A 39 21.05 -2.97 -17.05
CA THR A 39 21.16 -3.58 -18.38
C THR A 39 20.14 -4.69 -18.55
N PHE A 40 19.67 -4.87 -19.78
CA PHE A 40 18.79 -5.98 -20.16
C PHE A 40 19.47 -6.83 -21.24
N SER A 41 19.24 -8.14 -21.26
CA SER A 41 19.87 -9.02 -22.25
C SER A 41 19.20 -8.97 -23.62
N ASP A 42 17.96 -8.47 -23.70
CA ASP A 42 17.16 -8.38 -24.92
C ASP A 42 17.26 -7.00 -25.59
N ARG A 43 18.07 -6.09 -25.05
CA ARG A 43 18.27 -4.72 -25.55
C ARG A 43 19.71 -4.27 -25.34
N ASP A 44 20.25 -3.49 -26.26
CA ASP A 44 21.59 -2.90 -26.13
C ASP A 44 21.62 -1.61 -25.27
N GLU A 45 20.49 -1.26 -24.64
CA GLU A 45 20.33 -0.06 -23.84
C GLU A 45 20.92 -0.24 -22.44
N VAL A 46 21.72 0.73 -21.99
CA VAL A 46 22.22 0.82 -20.61
C VAL A 46 21.58 2.02 -19.94
N SER A 47 20.75 1.78 -18.93
CA SER A 47 20.20 2.84 -18.11
C SER A 47 21.09 3.08 -16.88
N THR A 48 21.15 4.31 -16.40
CA THR A 48 21.86 4.67 -15.16
C THR A 48 20.85 5.10 -14.11
N VAL A 49 20.95 4.53 -12.90
CA VAL A 49 20.12 4.91 -11.75
C VAL A 49 20.99 5.59 -10.71
N GLY A 50 20.74 6.87 -10.43
CA GLY A 50 21.32 7.63 -9.34
C GLY A 50 20.38 7.65 -8.14
N ILE A 51 20.90 7.46 -6.93
CA ILE A 51 20.17 7.59 -5.67
C ILE A 51 20.95 8.55 -4.78
N GLU A 52 20.25 9.51 -4.19
CA GLU A 52 20.79 10.41 -3.17
C GLU A 52 19.87 10.36 -1.95
N VAL A 53 20.45 10.12 -0.78
CA VAL A 53 19.77 10.10 0.52
C VAL A 53 20.43 11.12 1.42
N GLY A 54 19.65 12.05 1.97
CA GLY A 54 20.11 13.19 2.76
C GLY A 54 19.49 13.27 4.16
N GLY A 55 19.14 12.11 4.74
CA GLY A 55 18.42 11.98 6.00
C GLY A 55 17.16 11.11 5.87
N PRO A 56 16.41 10.91 6.97
CA PRO A 56 15.27 10.00 6.99
C PRO A 56 14.13 10.45 6.08
N THR A 57 14.05 11.75 5.76
CA THR A 57 12.95 12.34 4.98
C THR A 57 13.36 12.77 3.58
N ARG A 58 14.59 12.50 3.13
CA ARG A 58 15.14 13.07 1.90
C ARG A 58 15.75 12.00 1.02
N VAL A 59 14.99 11.61 0.01
CA VAL A 59 15.45 10.72 -1.04
C VAL A 59 15.19 11.36 -2.40
N ARG A 60 16.17 11.26 -3.27
CA ARG A 60 16.08 11.63 -4.67
C ARG A 60 16.60 10.49 -5.53
N VAL A 61 15.88 10.19 -6.59
CA VAL A 61 16.22 9.15 -7.55
C VAL A 61 16.24 9.76 -8.94
N GLU A 62 17.29 9.48 -9.69
CA GLU A 62 17.39 9.81 -11.11
C GLU A 62 17.54 8.54 -11.93
N ILE A 63 16.80 8.45 -13.03
CA ILE A 63 16.91 7.37 -13.99
C ILE A 63 17.19 8.00 -15.34
N PHE A 64 18.33 7.63 -15.94
CA PHE A 64 18.74 8.03 -17.27
C PHE A 64 18.65 6.81 -18.19
N ALA A 65 17.94 6.96 -19.31
CA ALA A 65 17.69 5.92 -20.30
C ALA A 65 17.67 6.60 -21.67
N ASP A 66 18.70 6.37 -22.49
CA ASP A 66 18.94 7.10 -23.75
C ASP A 66 18.90 8.63 -23.60
N ASP A 67 17.95 9.30 -24.25
CA ASP A 67 17.69 10.73 -24.22
C ASP A 67 16.64 11.13 -23.17
N LYS A 68 16.15 10.17 -22.39
CA LYS A 68 15.11 10.36 -21.37
C LYS A 68 15.71 10.40 -19.98
N ARG A 69 15.11 11.23 -19.15
CA ARG A 69 15.45 11.36 -17.74
C ARG A 69 14.19 11.42 -16.91
N ALA A 70 14.09 10.56 -15.91
CA ALA A 70 13.08 10.67 -14.86
C ALA A 70 13.78 11.04 -13.56
N THR A 71 13.27 12.04 -12.85
CA THR A 71 13.71 12.37 -11.50
C THR A 71 12.53 12.27 -10.56
N VAL A 72 12.72 11.57 -9.44
CA VAL A 72 11.74 11.38 -8.39
C VAL A 72 12.30 11.96 -7.10
N TRP A 73 11.47 12.73 -6.39
CA TRP A 73 11.78 13.29 -5.08
C TRP A 73 10.80 12.73 -4.06
N ALA A 74 11.31 12.28 -2.92
CA ALA A 74 10.55 12.06 -1.71
C ALA A 74 11.23 12.88 -0.60
N VAL A 75 10.76 14.11 -0.41
CA VAL A 75 11.42 15.12 0.41
C VAL A 75 10.43 15.71 1.41
N ASP A 76 10.73 15.56 2.69
CA ASP A 76 10.02 16.19 3.81
C ASP A 76 8.49 15.98 3.76
N GLY A 77 8.09 14.76 3.33
CA GLY A 77 6.69 14.35 3.20
C GLY A 77 6.05 14.63 1.84
N VAL A 78 6.78 15.21 0.88
CA VAL A 78 6.31 15.47 -0.48
C VAL A 78 6.91 14.47 -1.46
N PHE A 79 6.06 13.75 -2.18
CA PHE A 79 6.44 12.95 -3.33
C PHE A 79 6.28 13.78 -4.61
N ALA A 80 7.27 13.81 -5.48
CA ALA A 80 7.17 14.43 -6.79
C ALA A 80 7.92 13.64 -7.86
N THR A 81 7.44 13.71 -9.09
CA THR A 81 8.17 13.19 -10.26
C THR A 81 8.18 14.20 -11.39
N GLN A 82 9.26 14.17 -12.16
CA GLN A 82 9.43 14.92 -13.39
C GLN A 82 10.09 14.03 -14.43
N MET A 83 9.52 14.00 -15.62
CA MET A 83 10.08 13.28 -16.78
C MET A 83 10.47 14.29 -17.86
N GLU A 84 11.70 14.16 -18.36
CA GLU A 84 12.29 14.95 -19.44
C GLU A 84 12.58 14.02 -20.63
N GLY A 85 12.48 14.54 -21.86
CA GLY A 85 12.67 13.75 -23.09
C GLY A 85 11.45 12.94 -23.55
N CYS A 86 10.28 13.18 -22.94
CA CYS A 86 9.00 12.61 -23.37
C CYS A 86 8.21 13.64 -24.22
N GLU A 87 7.42 13.16 -25.18
CA GLU A 87 6.55 14.02 -26.00
C GLU A 87 5.53 14.78 -25.14
N GLU A 88 5.07 14.15 -24.07
CA GLU A 88 4.14 14.71 -23.09
C GLU A 88 4.79 14.66 -21.71
N PRO A 89 5.37 15.77 -21.21
CA PRO A 89 5.94 15.81 -19.88
C PRO A 89 4.82 15.71 -18.85
N VAL A 90 4.92 14.72 -17.98
CA VAL A 90 4.00 14.52 -16.87
C VAL A 90 4.65 15.03 -15.59
N HIS A 91 3.87 15.73 -14.78
CA HIS A 91 4.26 16.15 -13.45
C HIS A 91 3.34 15.53 -12.39
N VAL A 92 3.96 15.09 -11.30
CA VAL A 92 3.25 14.64 -10.10
C VAL A 92 3.81 15.38 -8.91
N ARG A 93 2.93 15.86 -8.04
CA ARG A 93 3.28 16.38 -6.72
C ARG A 93 2.18 16.03 -5.72
N VAL A 94 2.53 15.19 -4.76
CA VAL A 94 1.61 14.72 -3.71
C VAL A 94 2.22 15.04 -2.34
N ASP A 95 1.47 15.75 -1.51
CA ASP A 95 1.82 15.91 -0.10
C ASP A 95 1.30 14.71 0.69
N CYS A 96 2.19 13.77 1.00
CA CYS A 96 1.85 12.56 1.75
C CYS A 96 1.53 12.87 3.21
N ARG A 97 1.93 14.02 3.76
CA ARG A 97 1.60 14.39 5.15
C ARG A 97 0.11 14.54 5.32
N GLU A 98 -0.57 15.12 4.34
CA GLU A 98 -2.03 15.25 4.36
C GLU A 98 -2.72 13.88 4.32
N ILE A 99 -2.18 12.93 3.56
CA ILE A 99 -2.70 11.57 3.48
C ILE A 99 -2.53 10.85 4.83
N TYR A 100 -1.32 10.90 5.40
CA TYR A 100 -1.02 10.27 6.68
C TYR A 100 -1.78 10.92 7.84
N ALA A 101 -1.98 12.24 7.81
CA ALA A 101 -2.75 12.96 8.84
C ALA A 101 -4.20 12.47 8.96
N LEU A 102 -4.79 11.94 7.88
CA LEU A 102 -6.13 11.33 7.95
C LEU A 102 -6.20 10.16 8.94
N PHE A 103 -5.08 9.46 9.14
CA PHE A 103 -5.01 8.28 10.00
C PHE A 103 -4.55 8.59 11.43
N ASP A 104 -4.26 9.85 11.80
CA ASP A 104 -3.77 10.20 13.14
C ASP A 104 -4.77 9.80 14.23
N ALA A 105 -6.05 10.11 14.03
CA ALA A 105 -7.11 9.74 14.98
C ALA A 105 -7.31 8.21 15.09
N VAL A 106 -7.06 7.46 14.01
CA VAL A 106 -7.08 5.99 14.02
C VAL A 106 -5.89 5.47 14.81
N ASP A 107 -4.71 6.06 14.63
CA ASP A 107 -3.50 5.70 15.36
C ASP A 107 -3.62 5.92 16.86
N GLU A 108 -4.14 7.09 17.24
CA GLU A 108 -4.42 7.43 18.64
C GLU A 108 -5.43 6.47 19.27
N GLN A 109 -6.52 6.15 18.55
CA GLN A 109 -7.49 5.17 19.00
C GLN A 109 -6.84 3.79 19.16
N PHE A 110 -6.04 3.36 18.17
CA PHE A 110 -5.40 2.07 18.17
C PHE A 110 -4.45 1.91 19.37
N CYS A 111 -3.55 2.88 19.59
CA CYS A 111 -2.63 2.87 20.73
C CYS A 111 -3.35 2.96 22.09
N ARG A 112 -4.50 3.65 22.15
CA ARG A 112 -5.31 3.73 23.37
C ARG A 112 -6.02 2.41 23.69
N GLU A 113 -6.55 1.73 22.68
CA GLU A 113 -7.34 0.50 22.86
C GLU A 113 -6.48 -0.75 23.02
N PHE A 114 -5.27 -0.72 22.43
CA PHE A 114 -4.27 -1.78 22.39
C PHE A 114 -2.90 -1.22 22.82
N PRO A 115 -2.61 -1.16 24.15
CA PRO A 115 -1.39 -0.53 24.68
C PRO A 115 -0.07 -1.16 24.21
N GLU A 116 -0.10 -2.41 23.74
CA GLU A 116 1.01 -3.11 23.10
C GLU A 116 1.31 -2.63 21.68
N ALA A 117 0.38 -1.90 21.05
CA ALA A 117 0.58 -1.28 19.75
C ALA A 117 1.65 -0.19 19.88
N LYS A 118 2.74 -0.33 19.12
CA LYS A 118 3.69 0.77 18.95
C LYS A 118 3.03 1.88 18.15
N PRO A 119 3.21 3.18 18.49
CA PRO A 119 2.68 4.29 17.70
C PRO A 119 3.24 4.26 16.28
N ARG A 120 2.50 4.88 15.34
CA ARG A 120 3.02 5.07 13.99
C ARG A 120 4.29 5.92 14.08
N GLY A 121 5.40 5.42 13.53
CA GLY A 121 6.65 6.17 13.48
C GLY A 121 6.53 7.43 12.63
N ASP A 122 7.58 8.25 12.65
CA ASP A 122 7.67 9.43 11.78
C ASP A 122 7.72 9.03 10.30
N LEU A 123 7.32 9.98 9.44
CA LEU A 123 7.43 9.81 8.00
C LEU A 123 8.89 9.70 7.59
N CYS A 124 9.18 8.73 6.74
CA CYS A 124 10.47 8.50 6.16
C CYS A 124 10.36 8.30 4.65
N SER A 125 11.39 8.74 3.94
CA SER A 125 11.56 8.56 2.50
C SER A 125 12.50 7.38 2.26
N VAL A 126 12.12 6.50 1.34
CA VAL A 126 12.84 5.25 1.07
C VAL A 126 13.07 5.10 -0.42
N ALA A 127 14.29 4.74 -0.82
CA ALA A 127 14.59 4.24 -2.15
C ALA A 127 14.32 2.73 -2.17
N SER A 128 13.23 2.33 -2.82
CA SER A 128 12.70 0.97 -2.75
C SER A 128 12.83 0.26 -4.09
N MET A 129 13.01 -1.04 -4.02
CA MET A 129 12.97 -1.90 -5.21
C MET A 129 12.14 -3.12 -4.89
N ASN A 130 11.01 -3.29 -5.58
CA ASN A 130 10.16 -4.47 -5.44
C ASN A 130 10.33 -5.37 -6.66
N TRP A 131 10.20 -6.68 -6.48
CA TRP A 131 10.27 -7.63 -7.58
C TRP A 131 9.37 -8.84 -7.35
N MET A 132 8.92 -9.41 -8.46
CA MET A 132 8.09 -10.61 -8.48
C MET A 132 8.19 -11.30 -9.83
N TYR A 133 7.99 -12.62 -9.83
CA TYR A 133 7.79 -13.36 -11.06
C TYR A 133 6.31 -13.41 -11.41
N ASP A 134 5.96 -13.00 -12.62
CA ASP A 134 4.61 -13.18 -13.17
C ASP A 134 4.60 -14.48 -13.97
N GLU A 135 4.03 -15.54 -13.37
CA GLU A 135 3.89 -16.86 -13.99
C GLU A 135 3.02 -16.81 -15.25
N SER A 136 2.02 -15.93 -15.31
CA SER A 136 1.09 -15.84 -16.44
C SER A 136 1.74 -15.21 -17.67
N ALA A 137 2.62 -14.23 -17.44
CA ALA A 137 3.39 -13.58 -18.50
C ALA A 137 4.76 -14.25 -18.76
N ASP A 138 5.17 -15.18 -17.90
CA ASP A 138 6.49 -15.80 -17.87
C ASP A 138 7.60 -14.74 -17.83
N LYS A 139 7.46 -13.79 -16.89
CA LYS A 139 8.25 -12.56 -16.85
C LYS A 139 8.70 -12.20 -15.44
N ALA A 140 10.00 -11.95 -15.30
CA ALA A 140 10.56 -11.30 -14.13
C ALA A 140 10.22 -9.81 -14.16
N ASN A 141 9.40 -9.36 -13.21
CA ASN A 141 9.03 -7.96 -13.05
C ASN A 141 9.77 -7.36 -11.86
N TYR A 142 10.13 -6.09 -12.00
CA TYR A 142 10.70 -5.30 -10.93
C TYR A 142 10.25 -3.86 -11.08
N GLN A 143 10.29 -3.14 -9.98
CA GLN A 143 9.94 -1.74 -9.91
C GLN A 143 10.90 -1.04 -8.96
N PHE A 144 11.72 -0.16 -9.51
CA PHE A 144 12.46 0.81 -8.72
C PHE A 144 11.54 1.99 -8.44
N THR A 145 11.38 2.36 -7.17
CA THR A 145 10.46 3.42 -6.76
C THR A 145 11.03 4.20 -5.59
N THR A 146 10.48 5.39 -5.36
CA THR A 146 10.67 6.10 -4.10
C THR A 146 9.34 6.13 -3.39
N SER A 147 9.32 5.88 -2.08
CA SER A 147 8.11 5.88 -1.28
C SER A 147 8.28 6.76 -0.05
N ILE A 148 7.18 7.36 0.40
CA ILE A 148 7.08 8.01 1.71
C ILE A 148 6.19 7.10 2.55
N GLY A 149 6.76 6.59 3.64
CA GLY A 149 6.15 5.59 4.49
C GLY A 149 6.33 5.93 5.97
N THR A 150 5.79 5.09 6.84
CA THR A 150 6.12 5.13 8.27
C THR A 150 6.73 3.83 8.73
N GLY A 151 7.69 3.91 9.65
CA GLY A 151 8.29 2.72 10.25
C GLY A 151 9.20 1.92 9.30
N ALA A 152 9.73 2.55 8.25
CA ALA A 152 10.80 1.92 7.48
C ALA A 152 12.02 1.69 8.38
N GLY A 153 12.59 0.48 8.30
CA GLY A 153 13.80 0.16 9.05
C GLY A 153 15.04 0.86 8.48
N SER A 154 14.98 1.33 7.24
CA SER A 154 16.11 1.89 6.49
C SER A 154 15.65 2.73 5.31
N ALA A 155 16.52 3.62 4.82
CA ALA A 155 16.31 4.29 3.52
C ALA A 155 16.53 3.33 2.33
N MET A 156 17.06 2.14 2.57
CA MET A 156 17.35 1.09 1.60
C MET A 156 16.21 0.07 1.52
N GLY A 157 15.12 0.43 0.83
CA GLY A 157 13.87 -0.35 0.82
C GLY A 157 13.96 -1.75 0.20
N TRP A 158 15.03 -2.05 -0.54
CA TRP A 158 15.29 -3.43 -1.01
C TRP A 158 15.52 -4.42 0.14
N LEU A 159 15.98 -3.95 1.31
CA LEU A 159 16.11 -4.78 2.51
C LEU A 159 14.73 -5.18 3.05
N ASP A 160 13.78 -4.24 3.06
CA ASP A 160 12.39 -4.53 3.46
C ASP A 160 11.76 -5.56 2.50
N THR A 161 12.05 -5.49 1.20
CA THR A 161 11.58 -6.49 0.23
C THR A 161 12.16 -7.87 0.51
N LEU A 162 13.43 -7.99 0.91
CA LEU A 162 14.05 -9.27 1.30
C LEU A 162 13.40 -9.84 2.56
N VAL A 163 13.14 -9.01 3.57
CA VAL A 163 12.43 -9.40 4.79
C VAL A 163 11.03 -9.89 4.46
N GLN A 164 10.29 -9.15 3.62
CA GLN A 164 8.93 -9.54 3.20
C GLN A 164 8.89 -10.87 2.44
N LYS A 165 9.95 -11.19 1.68
CA LYS A 165 10.08 -12.46 0.98
C LYS A 165 10.57 -13.61 1.86
N GLY A 166 10.88 -13.35 3.14
CA GLY A 166 11.48 -14.35 4.03
C GLY A 166 12.82 -14.88 3.49
N ALA A 167 13.57 -14.03 2.78
CA ALA A 167 14.76 -14.45 2.06
C ALA A 167 15.88 -14.81 3.03
N THR A 168 16.37 -16.04 2.98
CA THR A 168 17.48 -16.48 3.83
C THR A 168 18.82 -16.11 3.18
N PRO A 169 19.71 -15.37 3.87
CA PRO A 169 21.01 -15.00 3.31
C PRO A 169 21.99 -16.18 3.28
N VAL A 170 22.80 -16.24 2.22
CA VAL A 170 24.08 -16.95 2.19
C VAL A 170 25.18 -15.94 2.41
N VAL A 171 25.99 -16.13 3.45
CA VAL A 171 27.11 -15.25 3.78
C VAL A 171 28.32 -15.60 2.92
N GLU A 172 28.79 -14.65 2.12
CA GLU A 172 29.97 -14.79 1.26
C GLU A 172 30.94 -13.62 1.48
N GLY A 173 31.77 -13.74 2.52
CA GLY A 173 32.70 -12.67 2.92
C GLY A 173 31.96 -11.41 3.35
N GLU A 174 32.15 -10.31 2.62
CA GLU A 174 31.51 -9.02 2.86
C GLU A 174 30.13 -8.87 2.22
N LEU A 175 29.62 -9.93 1.58
CA LEU A 175 28.32 -9.94 0.91
C LEU A 175 27.33 -10.87 1.59
N LEU A 176 26.08 -10.46 1.65
CA LEU A 176 24.94 -11.35 1.84
C LEU A 176 24.29 -11.58 0.48
N ARG A 177 24.12 -12.85 0.11
CA ARG A 177 23.45 -13.26 -1.13
C ARG A 177 22.11 -13.89 -0.86
N PHE A 178 21.15 -13.56 -1.70
CA PHE A 178 19.78 -14.06 -1.60
C PHE A 178 19.36 -14.58 -2.96
N SER A 179 18.62 -15.68 -2.95
CA SER A 179 17.88 -16.15 -4.12
C SER A 179 16.40 -16.17 -3.76
N THR A 180 15.57 -15.48 -4.53
CA THR A 180 14.14 -15.34 -4.25
C THR A 180 13.32 -15.72 -5.47
N ASP A 181 12.18 -16.38 -5.22
CA ASP A 181 11.22 -16.81 -6.23
C ASP A 181 11.82 -17.72 -7.34
N GLY A 182 13.03 -18.27 -7.15
CA GLY A 182 13.75 -19.04 -8.19
C GLY A 182 14.22 -18.23 -9.41
N HIS A 183 13.90 -16.95 -9.47
CA HIS A 183 14.12 -16.08 -10.62
C HIS A 183 15.02 -14.88 -10.34
N PHE A 184 15.29 -14.57 -9.07
CA PHE A 184 16.05 -13.39 -8.69
C PHE A 184 17.24 -13.74 -7.80
N ASP A 185 18.40 -13.16 -8.13
CA ASP A 185 19.61 -13.22 -7.30
C ASP A 185 19.98 -11.80 -6.86
N ILE A 186 20.13 -11.60 -5.55
CA ILE A 186 20.37 -10.30 -4.93
C ILE A 186 21.62 -10.40 -4.07
N SER A 187 22.53 -9.43 -4.18
CA SER A 187 23.71 -9.31 -3.33
C SER A 187 23.72 -7.94 -2.68
N VAL A 188 23.83 -7.89 -1.35
CA VAL A 188 23.95 -6.65 -0.58
C VAL A 188 25.23 -6.67 0.25
N SER A 189 25.77 -5.48 0.54
CA SER A 189 26.89 -5.33 1.46
C SER A 189 26.47 -5.75 2.86
N ARG A 190 27.22 -6.66 3.48
CA ARG A 190 27.00 -7.06 4.87
C ARG A 190 27.25 -5.92 5.85
N ALA A 191 28.11 -4.96 5.52
CA ALA A 191 28.44 -3.86 6.42
C ALA A 191 27.36 -2.78 6.46
N THR A 192 26.76 -2.47 5.30
CA THR A 192 25.88 -1.29 5.13
C THR A 192 24.47 -1.61 4.67
N GLY A 193 24.24 -2.82 4.15
CA GLY A 193 22.99 -3.17 3.46
C GLY A 193 22.89 -2.66 2.03
N MET A 194 23.91 -1.96 1.51
CA MET A 194 23.90 -1.40 0.17
C MET A 194 23.82 -2.48 -0.91
N LEU A 195 22.83 -2.38 -1.79
CA LEU A 195 22.70 -3.27 -2.95
C LEU A 195 23.96 -3.20 -3.81
N GLN A 196 24.56 -4.36 -4.07
CA GLN A 196 25.74 -4.51 -4.92
C GLN A 196 25.35 -4.99 -6.30
N GLU A 197 24.46 -5.97 -6.34
CA GLU A 197 23.99 -6.58 -7.57
C GLU A 197 22.56 -7.09 -7.40
N PHE A 198 21.74 -6.88 -8.42
CA PHE A 198 20.42 -7.45 -8.56
C PHE A 198 20.32 -8.08 -9.94
N ARG A 199 19.88 -9.34 -10.02
CA ARG A 199 19.61 -10.05 -11.27
C ARG A 199 18.21 -10.62 -11.24
N GLY A 200 17.42 -10.33 -12.26
CA GLY A 200 16.14 -11.00 -12.51
C GLY A 200 16.23 -11.77 -13.82
N ARG A 201 15.83 -13.05 -13.80
CA ARG A 201 15.86 -13.95 -14.94
C ARG A 201 14.46 -14.41 -15.31
N SER A 202 14.10 -14.27 -16.57
CA SER A 202 12.98 -14.96 -17.20
C SER A 202 13.46 -15.77 -18.40
N PRO A 203 12.64 -16.68 -18.95
CA PRO A 203 13.00 -17.41 -20.16
C PRO A 203 13.28 -16.52 -21.37
N LYS A 204 12.80 -15.27 -21.36
CA LYS A 204 12.93 -14.33 -22.49
C LYS A 204 14.06 -13.30 -22.31
N ALA A 205 14.41 -12.95 -21.07
CA ALA A 205 15.39 -11.92 -20.80
C ALA A 205 16.02 -12.06 -19.42
N GLU A 206 17.24 -11.55 -19.28
CA GLU A 206 17.90 -11.27 -18.01
C GLU A 206 18.02 -9.75 -17.85
N MET A 207 17.72 -9.27 -16.65
CA MET A 207 17.93 -7.89 -16.27
C MET A 207 18.89 -7.85 -15.10
N ARG A 208 19.83 -6.91 -15.16
CA ARG A 208 20.96 -6.84 -14.24
C ARG A 208 21.19 -5.40 -13.83
N MET A 209 21.13 -5.13 -12.53
CA MET A 209 21.49 -3.86 -11.93
C MET A 209 22.76 -4.05 -11.09
N VAL A 210 23.79 -3.23 -11.31
CA VAL A 210 25.09 -3.35 -10.63
C VAL A 210 25.51 -1.99 -10.08
N LEU A 211 25.92 -1.97 -8.82
CA LEU A 211 26.50 -0.79 -8.19
C LEU A 211 27.81 -0.38 -8.89
N LYS A 212 27.91 0.88 -9.29
CA LYS A 212 29.10 1.48 -9.90
C LYS A 212 29.91 2.28 -8.90
N SER A 213 29.23 3.06 -8.08
CA SER A 213 29.84 3.90 -7.07
C SER A 213 28.88 4.12 -5.91
N VAL A 214 29.43 4.24 -4.71
CA VAL A 214 28.71 4.68 -3.52
C VAL A 214 29.62 5.56 -2.68
N ASP A 215 29.06 6.63 -2.13
CA ASP A 215 29.70 7.50 -1.15
C ASP A 215 28.79 7.63 0.08
N PHE A 216 29.31 7.25 1.25
CA PHE A 216 28.65 7.39 2.55
C PHE A 216 29.22 8.55 3.37
N VAL A 217 30.31 9.17 2.92
CA VAL A 217 31.07 10.17 3.66
C VAL A 217 30.48 11.54 3.41
N ALA A 218 30.39 11.95 2.14
CA ALA A 218 29.85 13.26 1.79
C ALA A 218 28.31 13.23 1.79
N ALA A 219 27.69 14.11 2.57
CA ALA A 219 26.25 14.33 2.46
C ALA A 219 25.93 14.96 1.09
N PRO A 220 24.87 14.52 0.40
CA PRO A 220 24.47 15.16 -0.85
C PRO A 220 24.09 16.64 -0.59
N PRO A 221 24.39 17.56 -1.53
CA PRO A 221 24.07 18.98 -1.34
C PRO A 221 22.56 19.21 -1.16
N ALA A 222 22.19 20.15 -0.29
CA ALA A 222 20.79 20.38 0.09
C ALA A 222 19.91 20.79 -1.12
N GLU A 223 20.48 21.55 -2.05
CA GLU A 223 19.82 22.00 -3.28
C GLU A 223 19.35 20.85 -4.17
N ARG A 224 19.93 19.65 -4.05
CA ARG A 224 19.48 18.46 -4.79
C ARG A 224 18.09 18.02 -4.35
N PHE A 225 17.73 18.28 -3.10
CA PHE A 225 16.44 17.91 -2.52
C PHE A 225 15.38 18.99 -2.68
N GLU A 226 15.66 20.09 -3.38
CA GLU A 226 14.63 21.07 -3.73
C GLU A 226 13.68 20.47 -4.77
N VAL A 227 12.41 20.30 -4.39
CA VAL A 227 11.37 19.80 -5.30
C VAL A 227 11.03 20.89 -6.31
N PRO A 228 11.26 20.69 -7.62
CA PRO A 228 11.04 21.72 -8.62
C PRO A 228 9.56 22.08 -8.74
N ALA A 229 9.30 23.29 -9.23
CA ALA A 229 7.96 23.70 -9.64
C ALA A 229 7.52 22.90 -10.87
N THR A 230 6.20 22.77 -11.05
CA THR A 230 5.59 22.14 -12.23
C THR A 230 6.09 22.82 -13.52
N PRO A 231 6.72 22.09 -14.46
CA PRO A 231 7.16 22.69 -15.71
C PRO A 231 5.98 23.21 -16.53
N ALA A 232 6.18 24.29 -17.28
CA ALA A 232 5.14 24.85 -18.15
C ALA A 232 4.75 23.85 -19.25
N GLY A 233 3.44 23.63 -19.44
CA GLY A 233 2.91 22.71 -20.44
C GLY A 233 2.88 21.24 -20.01
N SER A 234 3.29 20.93 -18.77
CA SER A 234 3.15 19.57 -18.23
C SER A 234 1.70 19.25 -17.92
N GLU A 235 1.29 18.00 -18.15
CA GLU A 235 0.05 17.48 -17.59
C GLU A 235 0.24 17.24 -16.08
N ASP A 236 -0.67 17.78 -15.27
CA ASP A 236 -0.70 17.54 -13.82
C ASP A 236 -1.62 16.35 -13.51
N VAL A 237 -1.01 15.21 -13.18
CA VAL A 237 -1.72 13.97 -12.81
C VAL A 237 -1.67 13.70 -11.30
N SER A 238 -1.41 14.74 -10.49
CA SER A 238 -1.25 14.62 -9.04
C SER A 238 -2.48 14.04 -8.34
N ALA A 239 -3.68 14.35 -8.81
CA ALA A 239 -4.92 13.82 -8.22
C ALA A 239 -5.07 12.30 -8.40
N GLU A 240 -4.63 11.76 -9.53
CA GLU A 240 -4.62 10.31 -9.78
C GLU A 240 -3.56 9.64 -8.91
N PHE A 241 -2.34 10.17 -8.90
CA PHE A 241 -1.27 9.64 -8.06
C PHE A 241 -1.57 9.73 -6.57
N ARG A 242 -2.31 10.74 -6.11
CA ARG A 242 -2.75 10.85 -4.71
C ARG A 242 -3.61 9.65 -4.30
N LYS A 243 -4.47 9.14 -5.19
CA LYS A 243 -5.27 7.93 -4.92
C LYS A 243 -4.36 6.70 -4.73
N THR A 244 -3.39 6.53 -5.61
CA THR A 244 -2.40 5.43 -5.51
C THR A 244 -1.56 5.55 -4.24
N MET A 245 -1.10 6.75 -3.91
CA MET A 245 -0.31 7.01 -2.69
C MET A 245 -1.12 6.82 -1.41
N ALA A 246 -2.45 6.97 -1.45
CA ALA A 246 -3.32 6.71 -0.29
C ALA A 246 -3.45 5.21 0.04
N LEU A 247 -3.23 4.31 -0.92
CA LEU A 247 -3.26 2.86 -0.70
C LEU A 247 -2.09 2.38 0.18
N LEU A 248 -0.95 3.07 0.15
CA LEU A 248 0.23 2.69 0.94
C LEU A 248 -0.02 2.79 2.46
N PRO A 249 -0.41 3.95 3.03
CA PRO A 249 -0.74 4.04 4.44
C PRO A 249 -1.91 3.14 4.83
N GLU A 250 -2.91 2.96 3.96
CA GLU A 250 -4.00 2.00 4.19
C GLU A 250 -3.45 0.59 4.46
N LEU A 251 -2.60 0.08 3.55
CA LEU A 251 -2.01 -1.25 3.70
C LEU A 251 -1.06 -1.34 4.89
N GLU A 252 -0.26 -0.30 5.17
CA GLU A 252 0.64 -0.25 6.32
C GLU A 252 -0.13 -0.31 7.65
N PHE A 253 -1.17 0.52 7.81
CA PHE A 253 -2.01 0.51 9.01
C PHE A 253 -2.71 -0.83 9.18
N ARG A 254 -3.30 -1.36 8.11
CA ARG A 254 -4.01 -2.63 8.15
C ARG A 254 -3.06 -3.78 8.55
N LYS A 255 -1.85 -3.83 7.98
CA LYS A 255 -0.80 -4.78 8.42
C LYS A 255 -0.47 -4.62 9.90
N ARG A 256 -0.35 -3.39 10.40
CA ARG A 256 -0.02 -3.12 11.81
C ARG A 256 -1.13 -3.57 12.76
N ILE A 257 -2.40 -3.34 12.40
CA ILE A 257 -3.56 -3.85 13.13
C ILE A 257 -3.48 -5.38 13.22
N TYR A 258 -3.34 -6.06 12.08
CA TYR A 258 -3.27 -7.53 12.04
C TYR A 258 -2.12 -8.09 12.87
N LYS A 259 -0.90 -7.55 12.70
CA LYS A 259 0.28 -8.00 13.44
C LYS A 259 0.14 -7.81 14.95
N THR A 260 -0.40 -6.68 15.38
CA THR A 260 -0.57 -6.39 16.81
C THR A 260 -1.62 -7.30 17.44
N LEU A 261 -2.77 -7.45 16.78
CA LEU A 261 -3.86 -8.29 17.28
C LEU A 261 -3.46 -9.78 17.31
N ALA A 262 -2.69 -10.24 16.32
CA ALA A 262 -2.16 -11.59 16.30
C ALA A 262 -1.14 -11.82 17.42
N ALA A 263 -0.25 -10.86 17.70
CA ALA A 263 0.73 -10.95 18.77
C ALA A 263 0.10 -10.88 20.18
N ALA A 264 -1.07 -10.25 20.30
CA ALA A 264 -1.79 -10.14 21.55
C ALA A 264 -2.34 -11.50 22.06
N SER A 265 -2.40 -12.55 21.22
CA SER A 265 -2.65 -14.00 21.42
C SER A 265 -3.76 -14.49 22.39
N GLY A 266 -4.23 -13.67 23.32
CA GLY A 266 -5.22 -14.00 24.34
C GLY A 266 -6.64 -13.46 24.10
N PRO A 267 -6.88 -12.35 23.39
CA PRO A 267 -8.20 -11.74 23.44
C PRO A 267 -9.26 -12.34 22.51
N LEU A 268 -8.88 -13.07 21.44
CA LEU A 268 -9.85 -13.76 20.56
C LEU A 268 -10.06 -15.24 20.93
N GLU A 269 -9.22 -15.80 21.79
CA GLU A 269 -9.26 -17.20 22.23
C GLU A 269 -9.64 -17.34 23.72
N GLY A 270 -9.79 -16.22 24.43
CA GLY A 270 -10.13 -16.16 25.86
C GLY A 270 -11.61 -16.43 26.19
N PRO A 271 -12.02 -16.18 27.45
CA PRO A 271 -13.43 -16.25 27.87
C PRO A 271 -14.34 -15.41 26.95
N GLU A 272 -15.59 -15.85 26.77
CA GLU A 272 -16.57 -15.19 25.88
C GLU A 272 -16.72 -13.68 26.13
N SER A 273 -16.78 -13.24 27.40
CA SER A 273 -16.87 -11.82 27.72
C SER A 273 -15.65 -10.99 27.29
N ASP A 274 -14.45 -11.58 27.34
CA ASP A 274 -13.21 -10.90 26.94
C ASP A 274 -13.11 -10.85 25.40
N ARG A 275 -13.57 -11.92 24.73
CA ARG A 275 -13.68 -11.98 23.27
C ARG A 275 -14.65 -10.96 22.72
N ASP A 276 -15.81 -10.79 23.34
CA ASP A 276 -16.81 -9.81 22.94
C ASP A 276 -16.29 -8.38 23.08
N LEU A 277 -15.62 -8.07 24.20
CA LEU A 277 -15.05 -6.76 24.44
C LEU A 277 -13.96 -6.42 23.41
N VAL A 278 -13.07 -7.36 23.11
CA VAL A 278 -12.02 -7.12 22.11
C VAL A 278 -12.60 -7.03 20.72
N THR A 279 -13.56 -7.90 20.38
CA THR A 279 -14.27 -7.81 19.10
C THR A 279 -14.93 -6.44 18.93
N LEU A 280 -15.53 -5.88 19.98
CA LEU A 280 -16.13 -4.55 19.95
C LEU A 280 -15.08 -3.45 19.68
N LYS A 281 -13.93 -3.50 20.35
CA LYS A 281 -12.81 -2.57 20.11
C LYS A 281 -12.28 -2.67 18.68
N VAL A 282 -12.00 -3.89 18.22
CA VAL A 282 -11.54 -4.15 16.84
C VAL A 282 -12.56 -3.63 15.83
N ARG A 283 -13.86 -3.88 16.03
CA ARG A 283 -14.92 -3.34 15.18
C ARG A 283 -14.94 -1.82 15.17
N SER A 284 -14.79 -1.17 16.34
CA SER A 284 -14.76 0.29 16.43
C SER A 284 -13.56 0.88 15.68
N LEU A 285 -12.37 0.30 15.89
CA LEU A 285 -11.14 0.72 15.21
C LEU A 285 -11.24 0.55 13.69
N LEU A 286 -11.64 -0.64 13.23
CA LEU A 286 -11.80 -0.92 11.80
C LEU A 286 -12.87 -0.05 11.16
N ARG A 287 -13.96 0.26 11.88
CA ARG A 287 -15.00 1.17 11.36
C ARG A 287 -14.40 2.55 11.13
N ARG A 288 -13.65 3.08 12.11
CA ARG A 288 -13.00 4.39 11.98
C ARG A 288 -11.97 4.41 10.85
N PHE A 289 -11.19 3.34 10.71
CA PHE A 289 -10.24 3.17 9.61
C PHE A 289 -10.94 3.18 8.26
N HIS A 290 -12.03 2.40 8.09
CA HIS A 290 -12.75 2.32 6.83
C HIS A 290 -13.62 3.53 6.51
N GLU A 291 -14.07 4.31 7.51
CA GLU A 291 -14.69 5.62 7.27
C GLU A 291 -13.76 6.53 6.46
N ILE A 292 -12.45 6.45 6.70
CA ILE A 292 -11.43 7.20 5.95
C ILE A 292 -11.19 6.56 4.59
N THR A 293 -10.93 5.25 4.53
CA THR A 293 -10.50 4.60 3.28
C THR A 293 -11.63 4.43 2.26
N LEU A 294 -12.89 4.33 2.72
CA LEU A 294 -14.04 4.27 1.83
C LEU A 294 -14.54 5.65 1.39
N ALA A 295 -14.16 6.76 2.03
CA ALA A 295 -14.72 8.07 1.72
C ALA A 295 -14.70 8.41 0.20
N PRO A 296 -13.62 8.14 -0.57
CA PRO A 296 -13.62 8.38 -2.01
C PRO A 296 -14.60 7.47 -2.77
N VAL A 297 -14.74 6.21 -2.35
CA VAL A 297 -15.65 5.23 -2.97
C VAL A 297 -17.10 5.60 -2.69
N VAL A 298 -17.40 6.04 -1.46
CA VAL A 298 -18.70 6.56 -1.05
C VAL A 298 -19.07 7.78 -1.89
N ALA A 299 -18.17 8.77 -2.02
CA ALA A 299 -18.40 9.96 -2.84
C ALA A 299 -18.71 9.60 -4.31
N GLN A 300 -17.92 8.70 -4.90
CA GLN A 300 -18.13 8.23 -6.28
C GLN A 300 -19.48 7.50 -6.43
N ALA A 301 -19.87 6.69 -5.45
CA ALA A 301 -21.16 5.99 -5.47
C ALA A 301 -22.32 6.98 -5.42
N HIS A 302 -22.25 7.99 -4.54
CA HIS A 302 -23.24 9.06 -4.45
C HIS A 302 -23.37 9.82 -5.78
N GLU A 303 -22.26 10.19 -6.43
CA GLU A 303 -22.27 10.85 -7.75
C GLU A 303 -22.93 9.98 -8.83
N ARG A 304 -22.54 8.70 -8.93
CA ARG A 304 -23.10 7.77 -9.91
C ARG A 304 -24.59 7.54 -9.72
N ILE A 305 -25.04 7.38 -8.47
CA ILE A 305 -26.46 7.19 -8.19
C ILE A 305 -27.24 8.49 -8.39
N ALA A 306 -26.67 9.65 -8.08
CA ALA A 306 -27.32 10.93 -8.38
C ALA A 306 -27.55 11.10 -9.89
N GLU A 307 -26.58 10.72 -10.73
CA GLU A 307 -26.73 10.71 -12.19
C GLU A 307 -27.81 9.72 -12.65
N ALA A 308 -27.73 8.46 -12.19
CA ALA A 308 -28.71 7.43 -12.54
C ALA A 308 -30.14 7.82 -12.13
N ARG A 309 -30.29 8.40 -10.93
CA ARG A 309 -31.55 8.96 -10.44
C ARG A 309 -32.04 10.10 -11.32
N GLY A 310 -31.18 11.03 -11.71
CA GLY A 310 -31.54 12.14 -12.60
C GLY A 310 -32.09 11.62 -13.93
N GLN A 311 -31.42 10.65 -14.55
CA GLN A 311 -31.89 10.00 -15.78
C GLN A 311 -33.23 9.27 -15.57
N ALA A 312 -33.41 8.61 -14.43
CA ALA A 312 -34.66 7.95 -14.07
C ALA A 312 -35.81 8.98 -13.92
N LEU A 313 -35.58 10.10 -13.22
CA LEU A 313 -36.60 11.13 -13.04
C LEU A 313 -37.07 11.75 -14.37
N GLU A 314 -36.17 12.01 -15.31
CA GLU A 314 -36.54 12.48 -16.65
C GLU A 314 -37.39 11.45 -17.41
N ARG A 315 -37.03 10.16 -17.34
CA ARG A 315 -37.84 9.09 -17.94
C ARG A 315 -39.21 8.94 -17.29
N LEU A 316 -39.29 9.07 -15.97
CA LEU A 316 -40.55 9.03 -15.24
C LEU A 316 -41.48 10.17 -15.68
N LYS A 317 -40.93 11.37 -15.85
CA LYS A 317 -41.64 12.53 -16.39
C LYS A 317 -42.16 12.26 -17.80
N GLU A 318 -41.33 11.71 -18.69
CA GLU A 318 -41.78 11.32 -20.04
C GLU A 318 -42.92 10.30 -20.02
N TRP A 319 -42.87 9.31 -19.12
CA TRP A 319 -43.93 8.31 -18.96
C TRP A 319 -45.24 8.95 -18.50
N ARG A 320 -45.16 9.84 -17.51
CA ARG A 320 -46.31 10.60 -17.03
C ARG A 320 -46.91 11.47 -18.15
N ASP A 321 -46.08 12.18 -18.90
CA ASP A 321 -46.52 13.06 -19.98
C ASP A 321 -47.17 12.27 -21.15
N ARG A 322 -46.87 10.96 -21.28
CA ARG A 322 -47.54 10.03 -22.21
C ARG A 322 -48.84 9.44 -21.68
N GLY A 323 -49.25 9.78 -20.46
CA GLY A 323 -50.50 9.33 -19.85
C GLY A 323 -50.44 7.96 -19.16
N ALA A 324 -49.26 7.53 -18.71
CA ALA A 324 -49.12 6.32 -17.90
C ALA A 324 -50.00 6.37 -16.62
N THR A 325 -50.55 5.24 -16.21
CA THR A 325 -51.40 5.17 -15.01
C THR A 325 -50.56 5.19 -13.72
N PRO A 326 -51.16 5.54 -12.56
CA PRO A 326 -50.45 5.48 -11.28
C PRO A 326 -49.83 4.11 -10.97
N GLU A 327 -50.50 3.01 -11.35
CA GLU A 327 -49.99 1.65 -11.17
C GLU A 327 -48.77 1.38 -12.06
N GLU A 328 -48.78 1.86 -13.30
CA GLU A 328 -47.64 1.72 -14.23
C GLU A 328 -46.43 2.52 -13.74
N LEU A 329 -46.66 3.73 -13.24
CA LEU A 329 -45.61 4.57 -12.66
C LEU A 329 -45.04 3.93 -11.39
N SER A 330 -45.89 3.43 -10.49
CA SER A 330 -45.45 2.74 -9.27
C SER A 330 -44.63 1.48 -9.58
N ALA A 331 -45.08 0.63 -10.51
CA ALA A 331 -44.33 -0.56 -10.92
C ALA A 331 -43.01 -0.21 -11.63
N TRP A 332 -42.96 0.93 -12.33
CA TRP A 332 -41.71 1.43 -12.91
C TRP A 332 -40.73 1.92 -11.83
N ILE A 333 -41.22 2.66 -10.84
CA ILE A 333 -40.43 3.17 -9.71
C ILE A 333 -39.79 2.01 -8.93
N GLU A 334 -40.59 0.99 -8.58
CA GLU A 334 -40.07 -0.21 -7.89
C GLU A 334 -38.96 -0.89 -8.71
N ARG A 335 -39.15 -1.06 -10.02
CA ARG A 335 -38.11 -1.63 -10.89
C ARG A 335 -36.83 -0.80 -10.91
N GLN A 336 -36.93 0.53 -10.95
CA GLN A 336 -35.72 1.38 -10.89
C GLN A 336 -35.04 1.30 -9.53
N ALA A 337 -35.81 1.27 -8.43
CA ALA A 337 -35.28 1.08 -7.10
C ALA A 337 -34.52 -0.25 -6.98
N THR A 338 -35.09 -1.35 -7.48
CA THR A 338 -34.41 -2.66 -7.53
C THR A 338 -33.11 -2.60 -8.36
N LEU A 339 -33.12 -1.96 -9.53
CA LEU A 339 -31.91 -1.83 -10.34
C LEU A 339 -30.80 -1.05 -9.63
N ILE A 340 -31.16 0.00 -8.89
CA ILE A 340 -30.20 0.77 -8.08
C ILE A 340 -29.67 -0.09 -6.93
N GLU A 341 -30.54 -0.84 -6.22
CA GLU A 341 -30.12 -1.78 -5.17
C GLU A 341 -29.15 -2.84 -5.72
N GLU A 342 -29.43 -3.41 -6.90
CA GLU A 342 -28.54 -4.38 -7.56
C GLU A 342 -27.17 -3.78 -7.92
N HIS A 343 -27.13 -2.54 -8.41
CA HIS A 343 -25.87 -1.84 -8.68
C HIS A 343 -25.08 -1.57 -7.39
N LEU A 344 -25.76 -1.26 -6.29
CA LEU A 344 -25.11 -1.03 -5.00
C LEU A 344 -24.60 -2.33 -4.36
N ALA A 345 -25.25 -3.46 -4.64
CA ALA A 345 -24.83 -4.80 -4.21
C ALA A 345 -23.54 -5.29 -4.91
N ASP A 346 -23.12 -4.66 -6.01
CA ASP A 346 -21.84 -5.00 -6.65
C ASP A 346 -20.63 -4.69 -5.75
N PHE A 347 -20.75 -3.73 -4.84
CA PHE A 347 -19.69 -3.46 -3.86
C PHE A 347 -19.49 -4.64 -2.91
N ASP A 348 -20.57 -5.31 -2.48
CA ASP A 348 -20.50 -6.46 -1.57
C ASP A 348 -19.68 -7.60 -2.17
N LYS A 349 -19.73 -7.77 -3.50
CA LYS A 349 -18.91 -8.76 -4.22
C LYS A 349 -17.41 -8.45 -4.12
N SER A 350 -17.03 -7.20 -3.89
CA SER A 350 -15.63 -6.76 -3.74
C SER A 350 -15.11 -6.86 -2.30
N ILE A 351 -16.00 -6.95 -1.29
CA ILE A 351 -15.62 -6.98 0.12
C ILE A 351 -14.63 -8.12 0.42
N PRO A 352 -14.84 -9.38 0.00
CA PRO A 352 -13.90 -10.45 0.28
C PRO A 352 -12.47 -10.18 -0.23
N ALA A 353 -12.34 -9.56 -1.40
CA ALA A 353 -11.04 -9.21 -1.96
C ALA A 353 -10.40 -8.05 -1.19
N ARG A 354 -11.19 -7.07 -0.74
CA ARG A 354 -10.72 -5.93 0.07
C ARG A 354 -10.30 -6.33 1.48
N THR A 355 -10.96 -7.33 2.07
CA THR A 355 -10.67 -7.81 3.44
C THR A 355 -9.79 -9.05 3.49
N ALA A 356 -9.29 -9.54 2.36
CA ALA A 356 -8.24 -10.56 2.34
C ALA A 356 -7.05 -10.09 3.20
N PRO A 357 -6.46 -10.95 4.06
CA PRO A 357 -5.35 -10.54 4.92
C PRO A 357 -4.23 -9.89 4.10
N PRO A 358 -3.68 -8.75 4.54
CA PRO A 358 -2.58 -8.10 3.83
C PRO A 358 -1.38 -9.04 3.62
N SER A 359 -0.61 -8.83 2.55
CA SER A 359 0.61 -9.62 2.29
C SER A 359 1.58 -9.62 3.48
N GLY A 360 2.02 -10.82 3.88
CA GLY A 360 2.88 -11.05 5.04
C GLY A 360 2.11 -11.16 6.36
N THR A 361 0.79 -11.31 6.32
CA THR A 361 -0.07 -11.50 7.51
C THR A 361 -0.97 -12.73 7.42
N GLN A 362 -0.95 -13.46 6.30
CA GLN A 362 -1.84 -14.60 6.04
C GLN A 362 -1.65 -15.76 7.04
N GLU A 363 -0.42 -15.97 7.50
CA GLU A 363 -0.07 -17.05 8.43
C GLU A 363 -0.18 -16.64 9.91
N LEU A 364 -0.61 -15.41 10.19
CA LEU A 364 -0.78 -14.96 11.56
C LEU A 364 -1.94 -15.71 12.24
N PRO A 365 -1.83 -16.01 13.54
CA PRO A 365 -2.95 -16.51 14.32
C PRO A 365 -4.18 -15.62 14.14
N ASN A 366 -5.35 -16.23 13.94
CA ASN A 366 -6.65 -15.55 13.83
C ASN A 366 -6.79 -14.58 12.63
N ALA A 367 -5.90 -14.62 11.62
CA ALA A 367 -5.99 -13.76 10.43
C ALA A 367 -7.36 -13.86 9.72
N GLU A 368 -7.90 -15.06 9.59
CA GLU A 368 -9.23 -15.29 9.00
C GLU A 368 -10.36 -14.68 9.84
N ALA A 369 -10.29 -14.83 11.17
CA ALA A 369 -11.28 -14.26 12.08
C ALA A 369 -11.28 -12.73 12.04
N LEU A 370 -10.09 -12.11 11.97
CA LEU A 370 -9.94 -10.66 11.79
C LEU A 370 -10.51 -10.21 10.45
N SER A 371 -10.23 -10.92 9.36
CA SER A 371 -10.80 -10.64 8.04
C SER A 371 -12.32 -10.74 8.02
N ALA A 372 -12.91 -11.68 8.77
CA ALA A 372 -14.36 -11.79 8.91
C ALA A 372 -14.96 -10.60 9.69
N VAL A 373 -14.32 -10.16 10.78
CA VAL A 373 -14.73 -8.97 11.52
C VAL A 373 -14.65 -7.72 10.63
N GLU A 374 -13.56 -7.56 9.87
CA GLU A 374 -13.38 -6.46 8.94
C GLU A 374 -14.44 -6.46 7.82
N ALA A 375 -14.75 -7.63 7.25
CA ALA A 375 -15.79 -7.76 6.23
C ALA A 375 -17.16 -7.33 6.76
N ALA A 376 -17.51 -7.74 7.99
CA ALA A 376 -18.75 -7.33 8.62
C ALA A 376 -18.80 -5.80 8.84
N VAL A 377 -17.69 -5.19 9.25
CA VAL A 377 -17.58 -3.74 9.44
C VAL A 377 -17.72 -3.00 8.11
N LEU A 378 -17.05 -3.44 7.04
CA LEU A 378 -17.16 -2.83 5.71
C LEU A 378 -18.58 -2.93 5.16
N HIS A 379 -19.23 -4.09 5.32
CA HIS A 379 -20.61 -4.29 4.91
C HIS A 379 -21.56 -3.35 5.67
N ASP A 380 -21.45 -3.29 7.00
CA ASP A 380 -22.26 -2.37 7.82
C ASP A 380 -22.02 -0.91 7.40
N LEU A 381 -20.77 -0.50 7.22
CA LEU A 381 -20.42 0.87 6.85
C LEU A 381 -20.94 1.25 5.46
N TRP A 382 -20.83 0.34 4.48
CA TRP A 382 -21.36 0.52 3.13
C TRP A 382 -22.88 0.65 3.14
N ARG A 383 -23.57 -0.22 3.88
CA ARG A 383 -25.02 -0.13 4.06
C ARG A 383 -25.41 1.22 4.67
N ASP A 384 -24.80 1.59 5.79
CA ASP A 384 -25.17 2.78 6.57
C ASP A 384 -24.83 4.09 5.82
N SER A 385 -23.75 4.12 5.02
CA SER A 385 -23.24 5.35 4.39
C SER A 385 -23.66 5.51 2.93
N VAL A 386 -24.06 4.43 2.27
CA VAL A 386 -24.35 4.40 0.83
C VAL A 386 -25.73 3.84 0.57
N VAL A 387 -25.97 2.58 0.92
CA VAL A 387 -27.21 1.90 0.52
C VAL A 387 -28.43 2.56 1.13
N GLU A 388 -28.51 2.67 2.45
CA GLU A 388 -29.68 3.23 3.12
C GLU A 388 -29.94 4.70 2.75
N PRO A 389 -28.94 5.61 2.78
CA PRO A 389 -29.17 7.02 2.42
C PRO A 389 -29.60 7.20 0.97
N LEU A 390 -28.93 6.53 0.03
CA LEU A 390 -29.24 6.69 -1.40
C LEU A 390 -30.57 6.07 -1.77
N MET A 391 -30.93 4.92 -1.18
CA MET A 391 -32.24 4.32 -1.42
C MET A 391 -33.37 5.17 -0.84
N ALA A 392 -33.19 5.73 0.36
CA ALA A 392 -34.16 6.67 0.94
C ALA A 392 -34.33 7.92 0.05
N GLU A 393 -33.22 8.46 -0.47
CA GLU A 393 -33.26 9.63 -1.37
C GLU A 393 -33.95 9.33 -2.70
N CYS A 394 -33.64 8.19 -3.32
CA CYS A 394 -34.26 7.75 -4.58
C CYS A 394 -35.77 7.51 -4.42
N ARG A 395 -36.19 6.79 -3.37
CA ARG A 395 -37.61 6.54 -3.10
C ARG A 395 -38.38 7.86 -2.92
N ARG A 396 -37.85 8.78 -2.11
CA ARG A 396 -38.44 10.11 -1.93
C ARG A 396 -38.57 10.87 -3.25
N ALA A 397 -37.50 10.92 -4.05
CA ALA A 397 -37.52 11.66 -5.31
C ALA A 397 -38.53 11.08 -6.32
N PHE A 398 -38.64 9.76 -6.39
CA PHE A 398 -39.60 9.09 -7.26
C PHE A 398 -41.05 9.29 -6.79
N GLU A 399 -41.31 9.21 -5.49
CA GLU A 399 -42.63 9.50 -4.92
C GLU A 399 -43.05 10.96 -5.16
N GLU A 400 -42.12 11.92 -5.03
CA GLU A 400 -42.38 13.33 -5.32
C GLU A 400 -42.69 13.57 -6.80
N ALA A 401 -41.97 12.90 -7.71
CA ALA A 401 -42.19 13.04 -9.15
C ALA A 401 -43.46 12.35 -9.66
N ALA A 402 -43.96 11.34 -8.94
CA ALA A 402 -45.21 10.65 -9.24
C ALA A 402 -46.47 11.40 -8.78
N ARG A 403 -46.33 12.36 -7.86
CA ARG A 403 -47.39 13.30 -7.47
C ARG A 403 -47.54 14.41 -8.50
#